data_AF-J4GA71-F1
#
_entry.id   AF-J4GA71-F1
#
_cell.length_a   1.000
_cell.length_b   1.000
_cell.length_c   1.000
_cell.angle_alpha   90.00
_cell.angle_beta   90.00
_cell.angle_gamma   90.00
#
_symmetry.space_group_name_H-M   'P 1'
#
loop_
_entity.id
_entity.type
_entity.pdbx_description
1 polymer ?
#
loop_
_entity_poly.entity_id
_entity_poly.type
_entity_poly.pdbx_seq_one_letter_code
_entity_poly.pdbx_strand_id
1 'polypeptide(L)'
;MSSLSRTSAKRLVVEQVALWNQKAHEDVVIWDYHVVLVLRLRAHTQFRPEDPEPSAGSESASWEGEAWVYDFDTRLPIPCRCTGASRPPLQRRRARAYHHLIRSWLGGCRADYLVGTFPYAFDTTPSAHVSESYRSLFRVVPAAAYLDHFASDRSHMLADAAHPHSGYSSPPPTYPPISGCRARETGVVHNLMDRYVAMRLPPMASCSLPAVSDRAGAEDRTEGETAFGEVMDMAQFVYWITGARAVALA
;
A
#
# COMPACT_ATOMS: atom_id res chain seq x y z
N MET A 1 44.96 -11.93 5.65
CA MET A 1 44.18 -10.77 5.17
C MET A 1 42.99 -11.30 4.38
N SER A 2 41.85 -11.54 5.04
CA SER A 2 40.63 -11.97 4.37
C SER A 2 39.52 -11.01 4.76
N SER A 3 39.31 -10.03 3.88
CA SER A 3 38.23 -9.07 3.94
C SER A 3 36.94 -9.80 3.55
N LEU A 4 36.10 -10.11 4.54
CA LEU A 4 34.71 -10.45 4.30
C LEU A 4 33.98 -9.15 3.96
N SER A 5 33.76 -8.93 2.66
CA SER A 5 32.84 -7.93 2.13
C SER A 5 31.45 -8.17 2.74
N ARG A 6 31.06 -7.30 3.67
CA ARG A 6 29.65 -7.18 4.08
C ARG A 6 28.92 -6.54 2.90
N THR A 7 28.16 -7.35 2.18
CA THR A 7 27.15 -6.86 1.25
C THR A 7 26.13 -6.06 2.07
N SER A 8 26.32 -4.74 2.12
CA SER A 8 25.33 -3.82 2.69
C SER A 8 24.06 -3.99 1.87
N ALA A 9 23.01 -4.57 2.46
CA ALA A 9 21.69 -4.62 1.85
C ALA A 9 21.26 -3.18 1.60
N LYS A 10 21.31 -2.75 0.33
CA LYS A 10 20.85 -1.43 -0.07
C LYS A 10 19.38 -1.34 0.31
N ARG A 11 19.08 -0.50 1.29
CA ARG A 11 17.72 -0.09 1.64
C ARG A 11 17.10 0.50 0.37
N LEU A 12 16.18 -0.22 -0.27
CA LEU A 12 15.45 0.30 -1.42
C LEU A 12 14.55 1.43 -0.92
N VAL A 13 14.97 2.66 -1.16
CA VAL A 13 14.10 3.83 -1.08
C VAL A 13 13.59 4.04 -2.50
N VAL A 14 12.28 3.87 -2.69
CA VAL A 14 11.64 4.19 -3.95
C VAL A 14 11.37 5.68 -3.94
N GLU A 15 12.07 6.41 -4.82
CA GLU A 15 11.91 7.86 -4.99
C GLU A 15 10.96 8.19 -6.14
N GLN A 16 10.74 7.23 -7.04
CA GLN A 16 9.89 7.40 -8.22
C GLN A 16 9.16 6.09 -8.55
N VAL A 17 7.96 6.19 -9.13
CA VAL A 17 7.14 5.05 -9.50
C VAL A 17 6.61 5.18 -10.92
N ALA A 18 6.71 4.09 -11.69
CA ALA A 18 6.20 4.03 -13.05
C ALA A 18 4.76 3.51 -13.07
N LEU A 19 3.83 4.35 -13.54
CA LEU A 19 2.41 4.02 -13.67
C LEU A 19 1.96 4.16 -15.13
N TRP A 20 1.28 3.13 -15.64
CA TRP A 20 0.62 3.15 -16.94
C TRP A 20 -0.83 3.59 -16.82
N ASN A 21 -1.45 3.91 -17.96
CA ASN A 21 -2.85 4.32 -18.03
C ASN A 21 -3.18 5.54 -17.16
N GLN A 22 -2.31 6.55 -17.19
CA GLN A 22 -2.50 7.82 -16.49
C GLN A 22 -2.92 8.92 -17.47
N LYS A 23 -3.72 9.89 -17.01
CA LYS A 23 -4.26 10.99 -17.86
C LYS A 23 -3.18 11.93 -18.36
N ALA A 24 -2.07 12.05 -17.62
CA ALA A 24 -1.00 12.99 -17.94
C ALA A 24 -0.19 12.62 -19.21
N HIS A 25 -0.12 11.33 -19.59
CA HIS A 25 0.61 10.89 -20.77
C HIS A 25 0.11 9.55 -21.30
N GLU A 26 0.14 9.34 -22.63
CA GLU A 26 -0.39 8.12 -23.28
C GLU A 26 0.35 6.82 -22.89
N ASP A 27 1.66 6.89 -22.70
CA ASP A 27 2.47 5.75 -22.28
C ASP A 27 2.56 5.60 -20.75
N VAL A 28 3.77 5.74 -20.21
CA VAL A 28 4.10 5.66 -18.79
C VAL A 28 4.25 7.06 -18.21
N VAL A 29 3.80 7.25 -16.97
CA VAL A 29 4.07 8.44 -16.16
C VAL A 29 4.95 8.05 -14.99
N ILE A 30 6.01 8.83 -14.77
CA ILE A 30 6.93 8.66 -13.64
C ILE A 30 6.52 9.68 -12.56
N TRP A 31 5.95 9.17 -11.47
CA TRP A 31 5.55 9.98 -10.32
C TRP A 31 6.62 9.92 -9.24
N ASP A 32 6.77 10.98 -8.47
CA ASP A 32 7.49 10.95 -7.18
C ASP A 32 6.70 10.14 -6.13
N TYR A 33 5.38 10.34 -6.07
CA TYR A 33 4.42 9.52 -5.36
C TYR A 33 3.04 9.61 -6.01
N HIS A 34 2.20 8.60 -5.80
CA HIS A 34 0.80 8.63 -6.25
C HIS A 34 -0.13 8.12 -5.15
N VAL A 35 -1.32 8.70 -5.05
CA VAL A 35 -2.30 8.36 -4.00
C VAL A 35 -3.60 7.89 -4.64
N VAL A 36 -4.09 6.74 -4.18
CA VAL A 36 -5.39 6.18 -4.59
C VAL A 36 -6.21 5.83 -3.35
N LEU A 37 -7.54 5.86 -3.50
CA LEU A 37 -8.46 5.35 -2.47
C LEU A 37 -8.84 3.91 -2.80
N VAL A 38 -8.68 3.01 -1.83
CA VAL A 38 -9.14 1.62 -1.94
C VAL A 38 -10.29 1.39 -0.96
N LEU A 39 -11.46 1.01 -1.48
CA LEU A 39 -12.57 0.50 -0.68
C LEU A 39 -12.53 -1.03 -0.68
N ARG A 40 -12.67 -1.65 0.49
CA ARG A 40 -12.74 -3.11 0.65
C ARG A 40 -14.04 -3.47 1.36
N LEU A 41 -14.81 -4.41 0.79
CA LEU A 41 -16.06 -4.85 1.41
C LEU A 41 -15.77 -5.78 2.58
N ARG A 42 -16.27 -5.42 3.77
CA ARG A 42 -16.33 -6.37 4.90
C ARG A 42 -17.41 -7.38 4.58
N ALA A 43 -17.15 -8.69 4.72
CA ALA A 43 -18.25 -9.63 4.67
C ALA A 43 -19.21 -9.27 5.80
N HIS A 44 -20.49 -9.16 5.49
CA HIS A 44 -21.50 -9.00 6.52
C HIS A 44 -21.51 -10.31 7.31
N THR A 45 -20.93 -10.32 8.51
CA THR A 45 -21.26 -11.36 9.48
C THR A 45 -22.74 -11.20 9.74
N GLN A 46 -23.55 -12.11 9.19
CA GLN A 46 -24.96 -12.21 9.57
C GLN A 46 -24.98 -12.52 11.06
N PHE A 47 -25.19 -11.49 11.86
CA PHE A 47 -25.47 -11.65 13.28
C PHE A 47 -26.84 -12.34 13.33
N ARG A 48 -26.87 -13.64 13.68
CA ARG A 48 -28.14 -14.25 14.03
C ARG A 48 -28.54 -13.66 15.39
N PRO A 49 -29.80 -13.25 15.60
CA PRO A 49 -30.25 -12.72 16.90
C PRO A 49 -30.06 -13.67 18.09
N GLU A 50 -29.66 -14.92 17.83
CA GLU A 50 -29.46 -16.00 18.80
C GLU A 50 -27.97 -16.21 19.15
N ASP A 51 -27.05 -15.52 18.48
CA ASP A 51 -25.63 -15.62 18.80
C ASP A 51 -25.31 -14.76 20.04
N PRO A 52 -24.56 -15.28 21.03
CA PRO A 52 -24.18 -14.50 22.20
C PRO A 52 -23.35 -13.29 21.76
N GLU A 53 -23.67 -12.11 22.33
CA GLU A 53 -22.94 -10.85 22.17
C GLU A 53 -21.42 -11.10 22.08
N PRO A 54 -20.76 -10.74 20.97
CA PRO A 54 -19.33 -10.92 20.85
C PRO A 54 -18.68 -10.01 21.88
N SER A 55 -18.01 -10.64 22.84
CA SER A 55 -17.02 -9.97 23.67
C SER A 55 -16.10 -9.14 22.76
N ALA A 56 -15.91 -7.87 23.10
CA ALA A 56 -15.31 -6.79 22.31
C ALA A 56 -13.84 -6.98 21.84
N GLY A 57 -13.37 -8.22 21.66
CA GLY A 57 -12.02 -8.58 21.26
C GLY A 57 -11.90 -9.68 20.21
N SER A 58 -12.99 -10.15 19.58
CA SER A 58 -12.96 -11.21 18.56
C SER A 58 -13.61 -10.79 17.24
N GLU A 59 -13.12 -9.71 16.63
CA GLU A 59 -13.50 -9.35 15.26
C GLU A 59 -12.52 -9.98 14.26
N SER A 60 -12.58 -11.30 14.07
CA SER A 60 -12.01 -11.90 12.85
C SER A 60 -12.95 -11.62 11.68
N ALA A 61 -13.07 -10.35 11.28
CA ALA A 61 -13.88 -9.94 10.15
C ALA A 61 -13.39 -10.68 8.89
N SER A 62 -14.16 -11.66 8.42
CA SER A 62 -13.92 -12.28 7.12
C SER A 62 -14.21 -11.25 6.04
N TRP A 63 -13.31 -11.07 5.09
CA TRP A 63 -13.50 -10.13 3.97
C TRP A 63 -14.15 -10.87 2.81
N GLU A 64 -15.17 -10.26 2.21
CA GLU A 64 -15.54 -10.61 0.84
C GLU A 64 -14.37 -10.17 -0.03
N GLY A 65 -13.92 -11.02 -0.95
CA GLY A 65 -12.73 -10.77 -1.78
C GLY A 65 -12.93 -9.65 -2.80
N GLU A 66 -13.65 -8.59 -2.49
CA GLU A 66 -13.96 -7.48 -3.38
C GLU A 66 -13.39 -6.17 -2.86
N ALA A 67 -12.71 -5.46 -3.77
CA ALA A 67 -12.17 -4.14 -3.56
C ALA A 67 -12.45 -3.23 -4.76
N TRP A 68 -12.43 -1.92 -4.54
CA TRP A 68 -12.61 -0.89 -5.56
C TRP A 68 -11.51 0.14 -5.42
N VAL A 69 -10.80 0.42 -6.51
CA VAL A 69 -9.77 1.45 -6.57
C VAL A 69 -10.32 2.69 -7.24
N TYR A 70 -10.20 3.82 -6.55
CA TYR A 70 -10.49 5.16 -7.03
C TYR A 70 -9.16 5.87 -7.26
N ASP A 71 -8.76 5.94 -8.51
CA ASP A 71 -7.61 6.69 -9.00
C ASP A 71 -8.16 7.79 -9.92
N PHE A 72 -8.12 9.04 -9.49
CA PHE A 72 -8.67 10.14 -10.29
C PHE A 72 -7.78 10.54 -11.47
N ASP A 73 -6.55 10.03 -11.53
CA ASP A 73 -5.59 10.29 -12.60
C ASP A 73 -5.52 9.13 -13.61
N THR A 74 -6.28 8.04 -13.40
CA THR A 74 -6.30 6.92 -14.34
C THR A 74 -7.17 7.17 -15.59
N ARG A 75 -6.82 6.51 -16.69
CA ARG A 75 -7.68 6.34 -17.89
C ARG A 75 -8.57 5.10 -17.83
N LEU A 76 -8.37 4.23 -16.84
CA LEU A 76 -9.22 3.07 -16.58
C LEU A 76 -10.60 3.49 -16.02
N PRO A 77 -11.60 2.59 -15.97
CA PRO A 77 -12.89 2.89 -15.34
C PRO A 77 -12.76 3.30 -13.87
N ILE A 78 -13.59 4.25 -13.39
CA ILE A 78 -13.58 4.68 -11.99
C ILE A 78 -14.96 4.39 -11.37
N PRO A 79 -15.05 3.59 -10.27
CA PRO A 79 -13.96 2.83 -9.68
C PRO A 79 -13.54 1.61 -10.50
N CYS A 80 -12.27 1.22 -10.41
CA CYS A 80 -11.80 -0.08 -10.90
C CYS A 80 -12.11 -1.17 -9.87
N ARG A 81 -12.91 -2.17 -10.23
CA ARG A 81 -13.18 -3.33 -9.38
C ARG A 81 -11.99 -4.29 -9.37
N CYS A 82 -11.65 -4.78 -8.18
CA CYS A 82 -10.66 -5.82 -7.91
C CYS A 82 -11.37 -7.00 -7.23
N THR A 83 -11.39 -8.16 -7.86
CA THR A 83 -11.96 -9.38 -7.27
C THR A 83 -10.87 -10.39 -6.95
N GLY A 84 -10.99 -11.05 -5.80
CA GLY A 84 -10.19 -12.18 -5.40
C GLY A 84 -10.54 -13.43 -6.19
N ALA A 85 -9.55 -14.27 -6.43
CA ALA A 85 -9.75 -15.56 -7.06
C ALA A 85 -10.51 -16.45 -6.08
N SER A 86 -11.49 -17.18 -6.61
CA SER A 86 -11.95 -18.41 -5.98
C SER A 86 -10.73 -19.32 -5.79
N ARG A 87 -10.57 -19.89 -4.58
CA ARG A 87 -9.42 -20.69 -4.12
C ARG A 87 -8.70 -21.41 -5.28
N PRO A 88 -7.43 -21.12 -5.59
CA PRO A 88 -6.69 -21.95 -6.52
C PRO A 88 -6.60 -23.37 -5.93
N PRO A 89 -6.74 -24.44 -6.75
CA PRO A 89 -6.53 -25.80 -6.27
C PRO A 89 -5.13 -25.91 -5.66
N LEU A 90 -5.05 -26.51 -4.48
CA LEU A 90 -3.83 -26.78 -3.72
C LEU A 90 -2.87 -27.61 -4.58
N GLN A 91 -2.04 -26.95 -5.39
CA GLN A 91 -0.92 -27.61 -6.05
C GLN A 91 0.36 -27.24 -5.32
N ARG A 92 0.80 -28.19 -4.48
CA ARG A 92 2.06 -28.14 -3.73
C ARG A 92 3.25 -28.01 -4.68
N ARG A 93 3.63 -26.80 -5.04
CA ARG A 93 4.96 -26.53 -5.62
C ARG A 93 5.56 -25.27 -4.99
N ARG A 94 6.77 -25.46 -4.45
CA ARG A 94 7.65 -24.42 -3.89
C ARG A 94 8.02 -23.42 -5.00
N ALA A 95 7.20 -22.40 -5.23
CA ALA A 95 7.49 -21.34 -6.18
C ALA A 95 8.52 -20.37 -5.58
N ARG A 96 9.76 -20.42 -6.07
CA ARG A 96 10.88 -19.54 -5.66
C ARG A 96 10.93 -18.20 -6.42
N ALA A 97 10.00 -17.95 -7.35
CA ALA A 97 10.03 -16.80 -8.24
C ALA A 97 8.82 -15.88 -8.01
N TYR A 98 9.12 -14.62 -7.64
CA TYR A 98 8.18 -13.52 -7.38
C TYR A 98 7.02 -13.41 -8.39
N HIS A 99 7.34 -13.46 -9.69
CA HIS A 99 6.35 -13.35 -10.77
C HIS A 99 5.42 -14.56 -10.91
N HIS A 100 5.91 -15.76 -10.55
CA HIS A 100 5.09 -16.98 -10.65
C HIS A 100 4.02 -17.00 -9.55
N LEU A 101 4.33 -16.45 -8.38
CA LEU A 101 3.35 -16.21 -7.33
C LEU A 101 2.27 -15.26 -7.86
N ILE A 102 2.59 -14.02 -8.23
CA ILE A 102 1.57 -13.06 -8.68
C ILE A 102 0.66 -13.60 -9.80
N ARG A 103 1.22 -14.26 -10.84
CA ARG A 103 0.44 -14.86 -11.93
C ARG A 103 -0.47 -16.01 -11.48
N SER A 104 -0.01 -16.87 -10.57
CA SER A 104 -0.80 -17.99 -10.06
C SER A 104 -2.02 -17.52 -9.27
N TRP A 105 -1.96 -16.33 -8.65
CA TRP A 105 -3.08 -15.79 -7.87
C TRP A 105 -4.10 -15.09 -8.78
N LEU A 106 -3.67 -14.49 -9.89
CA LEU A 106 -4.56 -13.84 -10.85
C LEU A 106 -5.32 -14.80 -11.79
N GLY A 107 -5.03 -16.10 -11.79
CA GLY A 107 -5.71 -17.08 -12.65
C GLY A 107 -7.25 -17.15 -12.50
N GLY A 108 -7.82 -16.45 -11.51
CA GLY A 108 -9.26 -16.20 -11.38
C GLY A 108 -9.64 -14.81 -10.84
N CYS A 109 -8.68 -13.89 -10.67
CA CYS A 109 -8.94 -12.51 -10.18
C CYS A 109 -9.15 -11.56 -11.37
N ARG A 110 -10.14 -10.66 -11.31
CA ARG A 110 -10.15 -9.45 -12.13
C ARG A 110 -9.51 -8.34 -11.31
N ALA A 111 -8.23 -8.09 -11.53
CA ALA A 111 -7.50 -6.96 -10.94
C ALA A 111 -7.16 -5.93 -12.02
N ASP A 112 -8.19 -5.46 -12.73
CA ASP A 112 -8.08 -4.65 -13.95
C ASP A 112 -7.22 -3.39 -13.71
N TYR A 113 -7.32 -2.80 -12.51
CA TYR A 113 -6.46 -1.69 -12.09
C TYR A 113 -4.98 -2.07 -12.01
N LEU A 114 -4.65 -3.16 -11.31
CA LEU A 114 -3.25 -3.54 -11.08
C LEU A 114 -2.58 -3.91 -12.40
N VAL A 115 -3.27 -4.69 -13.24
CA VAL A 115 -2.74 -5.10 -14.55
C VAL A 115 -2.57 -3.91 -15.48
N GLY A 116 -3.54 -3.00 -15.51
CA GLY A 116 -3.50 -1.81 -16.36
C GLY A 116 -2.47 -0.77 -15.91
N THR A 117 -2.27 -0.61 -14.60
CA THR A 117 -1.39 0.42 -14.04
C THR A 117 0.05 -0.07 -13.84
N PHE A 118 0.24 -1.35 -13.53
CA PHE A 118 1.55 -1.96 -13.23
C PHE A 118 1.84 -3.18 -14.10
N PRO A 119 1.85 -3.06 -15.45
CA PRO A 119 2.00 -4.20 -16.35
C PRO A 119 3.28 -5.01 -16.09
N TYR A 120 4.38 -4.36 -15.69
CA TYR A 120 5.66 -5.01 -15.35
C TYR A 120 5.58 -6.03 -14.20
N ALA A 121 4.55 -5.95 -13.35
CA ALA A 121 4.35 -6.92 -12.27
C ALA A 121 3.75 -8.24 -12.79
N PHE A 122 3.11 -8.20 -13.96
CA PHE A 122 2.30 -9.31 -14.50
C PHE A 122 2.83 -9.82 -15.83
N ASP A 123 3.51 -8.99 -16.62
CA ASP A 123 4.22 -9.40 -17.82
C ASP A 123 5.69 -9.71 -17.50
N THR A 124 6.12 -10.91 -17.89
CA THR A 124 7.48 -11.40 -17.70
C THR A 124 8.30 -11.36 -18.99
N THR A 125 7.78 -10.75 -20.06
CA THR A 125 8.56 -10.53 -21.27
C THR A 125 9.75 -9.61 -20.97
N PRO A 126 10.91 -9.79 -21.61
CA PRO A 126 12.05 -8.89 -21.43
C PRO A 126 11.72 -7.41 -21.74
N SER A 127 10.77 -7.18 -22.64
CA SER A 127 10.26 -5.84 -22.99
C SER A 127 9.46 -5.16 -21.88
N ALA A 128 8.92 -5.92 -20.92
CA ALA A 128 8.19 -5.39 -19.76
C ALA A 128 9.10 -5.10 -18.56
N HIS A 129 10.43 -5.19 -18.73
CA HIS A 129 11.36 -5.02 -17.62
C HIS A 129 11.47 -3.55 -17.18
N VAL A 130 10.99 -3.28 -15.97
CA VAL A 130 11.16 -2.00 -15.28
C VAL A 130 12.25 -2.13 -14.23
N SER A 131 13.17 -1.15 -14.20
CA SER A 131 14.22 -1.04 -13.18
C SER A 131 13.61 -1.05 -11.78
N GLU A 132 14.28 -1.69 -10.83
CA GLU A 132 13.80 -1.83 -9.46
C GLU A 132 13.51 -0.48 -8.78
N SER A 133 14.25 0.57 -9.14
CA SER A 133 14.04 1.95 -8.67
C SER A 133 12.70 2.57 -9.09
N TYR A 134 12.03 2.03 -10.11
CA TYR A 134 10.73 2.49 -10.61
C TYR A 134 9.57 1.55 -10.24
N ARG A 135 9.85 0.46 -9.51
CA ARG A 135 8.82 -0.48 -9.07
C ARG A 135 8.12 0.05 -7.84
N SER A 136 6.80 -0.10 -7.82
CA SER A 136 5.96 0.47 -6.78
C SER A 136 6.07 -0.28 -5.45
N LEU A 137 6.19 0.50 -4.37
CA LEU A 137 5.84 0.10 -3.02
C LEU A 137 4.53 0.81 -2.64
N PHE A 138 3.77 0.21 -1.72
CA PHE A 138 2.46 0.69 -1.32
C PHE A 138 2.44 0.92 0.19
N ARG A 139 2.10 2.13 0.62
CA ARG A 139 1.74 2.38 2.01
C ARG A 139 0.22 2.35 2.15
N VAL A 140 -0.29 1.34 2.84
CA VAL A 140 -1.72 1.19 3.11
C VAL A 140 -2.06 1.86 4.43
N VAL A 141 -2.77 2.98 4.37
CA VAL A 141 -3.20 3.75 5.56
C VAL A 141 -4.72 3.61 5.73
N PRO A 142 -5.22 3.21 6.91
CA PRO A 142 -6.66 3.27 7.18
C PRO A 142 -7.20 4.69 7.02
N ALA A 143 -8.35 4.84 6.35
CA ALA A 143 -8.91 6.15 6.03
C ALA A 143 -9.11 7.05 7.26
N ALA A 144 -9.60 6.49 8.37
CA ALA A 144 -9.74 7.24 9.63
C ALA A 144 -8.39 7.77 10.15
N ALA A 145 -7.34 6.94 10.12
CA ALA A 145 -6.00 7.36 10.53
C ALA A 145 -5.43 8.44 9.59
N TYR A 146 -5.67 8.34 8.28
CA TYR A 146 -5.29 9.39 7.32
C TYR A 146 -5.99 10.71 7.64
N LEU A 147 -7.31 10.71 7.85
CA LEU A 147 -8.09 11.92 8.14
C LEU A 147 -7.67 12.59 9.47
N ASP A 148 -7.35 11.80 10.49
CA ASP A 148 -6.99 12.33 11.81
C ASP A 148 -5.57 12.90 11.84
N HIS A 149 -4.63 12.25 11.15
CA HIS A 149 -3.20 12.51 11.32
C HIS A 149 -2.50 13.17 10.12
N PHE A 150 -3.13 13.25 8.95
CA PHE A 150 -2.51 13.86 7.78
C PHE A 150 -2.41 15.39 7.93
N ALA A 151 -1.23 15.94 7.63
CA ALA A 151 -1.02 17.37 7.51
C ALA A 151 -0.08 17.71 6.36
N SER A 152 -0.48 18.69 5.55
CA SER A 152 0.37 19.24 4.48
C SER A 152 0.10 20.72 4.32
N ASP A 153 1.13 21.51 4.59
CA ASP A 153 1.19 22.95 4.34
C ASP A 153 1.45 23.31 2.86
N ARG A 154 1.60 22.31 1.99
CA ARG A 154 1.91 22.43 0.54
C ARG A 154 3.28 23.04 0.21
N SER A 155 4.16 23.21 1.19
CA SER A 155 5.49 23.80 0.98
C SER A 155 6.34 23.03 -0.05
N HIS A 156 6.17 21.72 -0.15
CA HIS A 156 6.85 20.86 -1.14
C HIS A 156 6.48 21.18 -2.61
N MET A 157 5.38 21.91 -2.84
CA MET A 157 4.95 22.32 -4.19
C MET A 157 5.49 23.70 -4.59
N LEU A 158 6.24 24.39 -3.72
CA LEU A 158 6.89 25.65 -4.09
C LEU A 158 8.00 25.37 -5.10
N ALA A 159 8.02 26.12 -6.21
CA ALA A 159 9.02 25.94 -7.26
C ALA A 159 10.44 26.20 -6.75
N ASP A 160 10.56 27.12 -5.81
CA ASP A 160 11.75 27.34 -5.01
C ASP A 160 11.36 27.48 -3.53
N ALA A 161 11.75 26.48 -2.73
CA ALA A 161 11.47 26.45 -1.30
C ALA A 161 12.17 27.59 -0.53
N ALA A 162 13.26 28.14 -1.05
CA ALA A 162 13.96 29.27 -0.44
C ALA A 162 13.32 30.63 -0.80
N HIS A 163 12.52 30.68 -1.87
CA HIS A 163 11.86 31.89 -2.34
C HIS A 163 10.34 31.68 -2.44
N PRO A 164 9.56 32.03 -1.41
CA PRO A 164 8.10 31.82 -1.38
C PRO A 164 7.32 32.51 -2.52
N HIS A 165 7.94 33.48 -3.20
CA HIS A 165 7.39 34.18 -4.36
C HIS A 165 7.69 33.49 -5.71
N SER A 166 8.44 32.39 -5.72
CA SER A 166 8.77 31.60 -6.92
C SER A 166 7.56 30.94 -7.58
N GLY A 167 6.40 30.99 -6.92
CA GLY A 167 5.18 30.34 -7.38
C GLY A 167 5.15 28.85 -7.03
N TYR A 168 4.05 28.20 -7.37
CA TYR A 168 3.88 26.76 -7.19
C TYR A 168 4.19 26.03 -8.49
N SER A 169 4.79 24.84 -8.41
CA SER A 169 5.00 23.93 -9.54
C SER A 169 3.70 23.47 -10.19
N SER A 170 2.58 23.54 -9.46
CA SER A 170 1.22 23.41 -9.98
C SER A 170 0.25 24.23 -9.12
N PRO A 171 -0.84 24.78 -9.69
CA PRO A 171 -1.80 25.58 -8.92
C PRO A 171 -2.33 24.80 -7.70
N PRO A 172 -2.21 25.33 -6.48
CA PRO A 172 -2.68 24.63 -5.30
C PRO A 172 -4.22 24.59 -5.28
N PRO A 173 -4.82 23.59 -4.60
CA PRO A 173 -6.25 23.58 -4.39
C PRO A 173 -6.76 24.83 -3.67
N THR A 174 -7.98 25.27 -3.99
CA THR A 174 -8.57 26.51 -3.46
C THR A 174 -8.96 26.45 -1.99
N TYR A 175 -9.14 25.25 -1.43
CA TYR A 175 -9.39 25.06 0.00
C TYR A 175 -8.09 25.24 0.81
N PRO A 176 -8.17 25.56 2.12
CA PRO A 176 -6.99 25.70 2.98
C PRO A 176 -6.11 24.44 3.06
N PRO A 177 -4.83 24.56 3.43
CA PRO A 177 -3.99 23.40 3.74
C PRO A 177 -4.67 22.41 4.70
N ILE A 178 -4.51 21.12 4.45
CA ILE A 178 -5.15 20.08 5.25
C ILE A 178 -4.33 19.85 6.51
N SER A 179 -5.00 19.81 7.65
CA SER A 179 -4.45 19.42 8.95
C SER A 179 -5.54 18.70 9.73
N GLY A 180 -5.38 17.37 9.87
CA GLY A 180 -6.28 16.50 10.62
C GLY A 180 -6.37 16.89 12.10
N CYS A 181 -7.44 16.46 12.79
CA CYS A 181 -7.71 16.85 14.17
C CYS A 181 -6.53 16.54 15.11
N ARG A 182 -6.01 15.31 15.06
CA ARG A 182 -4.87 14.88 15.88
C ARG A 182 -3.56 15.53 15.45
N ALA A 183 -3.38 15.77 14.14
CA ALA A 183 -2.22 16.52 13.67
C ALA A 183 -2.21 17.95 14.25
N ARG A 184 -3.36 18.61 14.29
CA ARG A 184 -3.52 19.95 14.88
C ARG A 184 -3.28 19.96 16.38
N GLU A 185 -3.85 19.01 17.11
CA GLU A 185 -3.66 18.86 18.56
C GLU A 185 -2.20 18.66 18.95
N THR A 186 -1.44 17.95 18.10
CA THR A 186 0.00 17.68 18.31
C THR A 186 0.92 18.72 17.68
N GLY A 187 0.38 19.80 17.10
CA GLY A 187 1.16 20.88 16.48
C GLY A 187 1.85 20.49 15.17
N VAL A 188 1.46 19.38 14.54
CA VAL A 188 2.01 18.91 13.27
C VAL A 188 1.36 19.68 12.11
N VAL A 189 2.15 20.53 11.46
CA VAL A 189 1.73 21.35 10.30
C VAL A 189 2.05 20.72 8.94
N HIS A 190 3.03 19.82 8.90
CA HIS A 190 3.44 19.09 7.71
C HIS A 190 4.03 17.74 8.09
N ASN A 191 3.55 16.65 7.46
CA ASN A 191 4.11 15.32 7.63
C ASN A 191 4.01 14.42 6.39
N LEU A 192 3.62 14.98 5.23
CA LEU A 192 3.43 14.25 3.97
C LEU A 192 4.66 13.41 3.59
N MET A 193 5.83 14.05 3.46
CA MET A 193 7.00 13.38 2.93
C MET A 193 7.53 12.29 3.86
N ASP A 194 7.68 12.59 5.14
CA ASP A 194 8.31 11.68 6.10
C ASP A 194 7.41 10.51 6.54
N ARG A 195 6.08 10.70 6.54
CA ARG A 195 5.14 9.74 7.13
C ARG A 195 4.29 8.99 6.11
N TYR A 196 4.03 9.59 4.95
CA TYR A 196 3.15 9.01 3.94
C TYR A 196 3.92 8.61 2.67
N VAL A 197 4.82 9.47 2.18
CA VAL A 197 5.59 9.21 0.96
C VAL A 197 6.79 8.30 1.22
N ALA A 198 7.51 8.48 2.33
CA ALA A 198 8.70 7.70 2.62
C ALA A 198 8.39 6.18 2.73
N MET A 199 8.84 5.40 1.76
CA MET A 199 8.71 3.95 1.74
C MET A 199 9.94 3.30 2.36
N ARG A 200 9.84 2.96 3.66
CA ARG A 200 10.90 2.24 4.38
C ARG A 200 10.39 0.84 4.69
N LEU A 201 10.88 -0.15 3.94
CA LEU A 201 10.65 -1.55 4.30
C LEU A 201 11.33 -1.83 5.65
N PRO A 202 10.68 -2.56 6.57
CA PRO A 202 11.34 -3.06 7.77
C PRO A 202 12.57 -3.88 7.37
N PRO A 203 13.66 -3.86 8.16
CA PRO A 203 14.74 -4.81 7.94
C PRO A 203 14.15 -6.22 7.91
N MET A 204 14.56 -7.05 6.94
CA MET A 204 14.10 -8.43 6.83
C MET A 204 14.45 -9.19 8.11
N ALA A 205 13.55 -9.18 9.09
CA ALA A 205 13.59 -10.14 10.17
C ALA A 205 13.48 -11.51 9.53
N SER A 206 14.43 -12.39 9.82
CA SER A 206 14.38 -13.80 9.44
C SER A 206 12.97 -14.32 9.66
N CYS A 207 12.32 -14.76 8.58
CA CYS A 207 10.94 -15.21 8.53
C CYS A 207 10.65 -16.14 9.71
N SER A 208 10.11 -15.56 10.77
CA SER A 208 9.42 -16.25 11.83
C SER A 208 8.06 -15.56 11.85
N LEU A 209 7.07 -16.32 11.39
CA LEU A 209 5.67 -15.92 11.39
C LEU A 209 5.32 -15.33 12.76
N PRO A 210 4.49 -14.28 12.84
CA PRO A 210 4.01 -13.82 14.12
C PRO A 210 3.23 -14.98 14.77
N ALA A 211 3.77 -15.53 15.85
CA ALA A 211 2.97 -16.28 16.80
C ALA A 211 1.89 -15.32 17.28
N VAL A 212 0.62 -15.70 17.11
CA VAL A 212 -0.51 -15.03 17.74
C VAL A 212 -0.27 -15.10 19.24
N SER A 213 0.28 -14.03 19.84
CA SER A 213 0.34 -13.91 21.29
C SER A 213 -0.86 -13.09 21.74
N ASP A 214 -1.87 -13.78 22.25
CA ASP A 214 -2.86 -13.22 23.15
C ASP A 214 -2.14 -12.62 24.35
N ARG A 215 -2.00 -11.30 24.41
CA ARG A 215 -1.74 -10.58 25.67
C ARG A 215 -2.52 -9.28 25.69
N ALA A 216 -3.67 -9.35 26.35
CA ALA A 216 -4.27 -8.23 27.05
C ALA A 216 -3.25 -7.70 28.06
N GLY A 217 -2.97 -6.40 28.00
CA GLY A 217 -2.02 -5.72 28.86
C GLY A 217 -1.80 -4.31 28.35
N ALA A 218 -2.54 -3.37 28.94
CA ALA A 218 -2.26 -1.95 28.83
C ALA A 218 -0.91 -1.69 29.51
N GLU A 219 0.06 -1.17 28.75
CA GLU A 219 1.13 -0.29 29.26
C GLU A 219 1.93 0.26 28.06
N ASP A 220 2.05 1.59 28.09
CA ASP A 220 3.03 2.48 27.45
C ASP A 220 3.97 1.84 26.41
N ARG A 221 3.55 1.84 25.15
CA ARG A 221 4.45 1.63 24.02
C ARG A 221 4.84 3.00 23.50
N THR A 222 6.07 3.39 23.78
CA THR A 222 6.77 4.51 23.11
C THR A 222 6.39 4.59 21.64
N GLU A 223 5.77 5.71 21.25
CA GLU A 223 5.39 6.10 19.90
C GLU A 223 6.63 6.19 18.99
N GLY A 224 7.09 5.05 18.49
CA GLY A 224 8.30 5.00 17.68
C GLY A 224 8.39 3.67 16.95
N GLU A 225 7.73 3.57 15.80
CA GLU A 225 8.21 2.92 14.55
C GLU A 225 7.10 2.46 13.59
N THR A 226 5.81 2.51 13.96
CA THR A 226 4.70 2.32 13.00
C THR A 226 4.15 3.67 12.54
N ALA A 227 4.96 4.41 11.78
CA ALA A 227 4.52 5.63 11.10
C ALA A 227 3.38 5.26 10.13
N PHE A 228 2.17 5.71 10.44
CA PHE A 228 0.87 5.53 9.78
C PHE A 228 0.84 4.55 8.59
N GLY A 229 0.17 3.41 8.79
CA GLY A 229 -0.04 2.40 7.76
C GLY A 229 1.08 1.38 7.60
N GLU A 230 0.81 0.36 6.78
CA GLU A 230 1.74 -0.74 6.48
C GLU A 230 2.36 -0.52 5.10
N VAL A 231 3.69 -0.66 5.00
CA VAL A 231 4.40 -0.62 3.71
C VAL A 231 4.49 -2.03 3.15
N MET A 232 4.04 -2.19 1.91
CA MET A 232 3.92 -3.45 1.19
C MET A 232 4.67 -3.37 -0.13
N ASP A 233 5.35 -4.45 -0.51
CA ASP A 233 5.74 -4.66 -1.89
C ASP A 233 4.52 -5.00 -2.78
N MET A 234 4.73 -5.10 -4.10
CA MET A 234 3.64 -5.38 -5.03
C MET A 234 2.99 -6.75 -4.79
N ALA A 235 3.74 -7.78 -4.40
CA ALA A 235 3.15 -9.09 -4.11
C ALA A 235 2.27 -9.05 -2.84
N GLN A 236 2.75 -8.40 -1.79
CA GLN A 236 2.01 -8.17 -0.54
C GLN A 236 0.76 -7.32 -0.81
N PHE A 237 0.85 -6.28 -1.63
CA PHE A 237 -0.27 -5.42 -1.97
C PHE A 237 -1.33 -6.16 -2.81
N VAL A 238 -0.92 -6.93 -3.83
CA VAL A 238 -1.83 -7.78 -4.62
C VAL A 238 -2.57 -8.76 -3.71
N TYR A 239 -1.86 -9.38 -2.76
CA TYR A 239 -2.46 -10.28 -1.78
C TYR A 239 -3.48 -9.54 -0.88
N TRP A 240 -3.09 -8.38 -0.35
CA TRP A 240 -3.92 -7.57 0.54
C TRP A 240 -5.20 -7.07 -0.14
N ILE A 241 -5.11 -6.56 -1.38
CA ILE A 241 -6.26 -5.96 -2.08
C ILE A 241 -7.24 -7.01 -2.63
N THR A 242 -6.75 -8.19 -2.99
CA THR A 242 -7.60 -9.29 -3.51
C THR A 242 -8.21 -10.15 -2.42
N GLY A 243 -7.76 -10.02 -1.16
CA GLY A 243 -8.30 -10.77 -0.02
C GLY A 243 -8.04 -12.27 -0.06
N ALA A 244 -7.07 -12.71 -0.86
CA ALA A 244 -6.79 -14.14 -1.00
C ALA A 244 -6.16 -14.68 0.31
N ARG A 245 -6.67 -15.79 0.86
CA ARG A 245 -6.23 -16.30 2.17
C ARG A 245 -4.93 -17.10 2.05
N ALA A 246 -3.92 -16.80 2.87
CA ALA A 246 -2.76 -17.66 3.07
C ALA A 246 -3.22 -19.03 3.56
N VAL A 247 -2.99 -20.07 2.76
CA VAL A 247 -3.02 -21.43 3.27
C VAL A 247 -1.80 -21.57 4.16
N ALA A 248 -2.01 -21.77 5.46
CA ALA A 248 -0.94 -22.20 6.35
C ALA A 248 -0.30 -23.44 5.71
N LEU A 249 0.96 -23.31 5.29
CA LEU A 249 1.74 -24.45 4.83
C LEU A 249 2.04 -25.31 6.05
N ALA A 250 1.19 -26.31 6.27
CA ALA A 250 1.48 -27.45 7.15
C ALA A 250 2.49 -28.38 6.46
#